data_AF-A0A919NL21-F1
#
_entry.id   AF-A0A919NL21-F1
#
_cell.length_a   1.000
_cell.length_b   1.000
_cell.length_c   1.000
_cell.angle_alpha   90.00
_cell.angle_beta   90.00
_cell.angle_gamma   90.00
#
_symmetry.space_group_name_H-M   'P 1'
#
loop_
_entity.id
_entity.type
_entity.pdbx_description
1 polymer ?
#
loop_
_entity_poly.entity_id
_entity_poly.type
_entity_poly.pdbx_seq_one_letter_code
_entity_poly.pdbx_strand_id
1 'polypeptide(L)'
;MTHFFESHLAGYRGWRWAVTVTRVPRSRHVTICETVLLPGPDALLAPGWVPWNERLQPGDLGVGDLMSTAPDDDRLAQGYVLSDDAAVEEVSWELGLGRSRVMSREGRIETAQRWYDGDAGPEAPISTAAPRNARCGTCGFYLPLAGSLRTMFGVCGNLFAPDDARAVSADHGCGAHSEALMGTAEPPVEELPTIYDDSEVEAVAVSRGHGSVENEEPAEDYGHS
;
A
#
# COMPACT_ATOMS: atom_id res chain seq x y z
N MET A 1 -35.62 7.25 54.05
CA MET A 1 -34.51 8.25 54.06
C MET A 1 -33.33 7.60 53.38
N THR A 2 -32.56 8.33 52.57
CA THR A 2 -31.40 7.78 51.85
C THR A 2 -30.12 8.48 52.28
N HIS A 3 -29.11 7.69 52.62
CA HIS A 3 -27.77 8.17 52.99
C HIS A 3 -26.77 7.82 51.89
N PHE A 4 -25.78 8.69 51.67
CA PHE A 4 -24.71 8.47 50.69
C PHE A 4 -23.38 8.26 51.39
N PHE A 5 -22.64 7.24 50.97
CA PHE A 5 -21.30 6.91 51.47
C PHE A 5 -20.31 6.78 50.31
N GLU A 6 -19.05 7.17 50.50
CA GLU A 6 -18.03 6.97 49.48
C GLU A 6 -17.82 5.48 49.16
N SER A 7 -17.62 5.16 47.88
CA SER A 7 -17.23 3.81 47.46
C SER A 7 -15.71 3.64 47.52
N HIS A 8 -15.25 2.63 48.26
CA HIS A 8 -13.85 2.21 48.29
C HIS A 8 -13.55 1.02 47.35
N LEU A 9 -14.50 0.65 46.48
CA LEU A 9 -14.29 -0.44 45.52
C LEU A 9 -13.33 -0.02 44.40
N ALA A 10 -12.37 -0.89 44.08
CA ALA A 10 -11.51 -0.71 42.92
C ALA A 10 -12.37 -0.64 41.63
N GLY A 11 -12.11 0.37 40.79
CA GLY A 11 -12.87 0.65 39.57
C GLY A 11 -14.06 1.62 39.73
N TYR A 12 -14.46 1.94 40.96
CA TYR A 12 -15.61 2.83 41.25
C TYR A 12 -15.18 4.12 41.95
N ARG A 13 -14.03 4.67 41.55
CA ARG A 13 -13.52 5.95 42.08
C ARG A 13 -14.52 7.07 41.80
N GLY A 14 -14.86 7.85 42.83
CA GLY A 14 -15.86 8.92 42.73
C GLY A 14 -17.32 8.44 42.81
N TRP A 15 -17.58 7.14 42.93
CA TRP A 15 -18.94 6.60 43.12
C TRP A 15 -19.34 6.59 44.60
N ARG A 16 -20.65 6.53 44.85
CA ARG A 16 -21.24 6.56 46.19
C ARG A 16 -22.29 5.47 46.38
N TRP A 17 -22.31 4.84 47.54
CA TRP A 17 -23.39 3.95 47.99
C TRP A 17 -24.56 4.77 48.48
N ALA A 18 -25.69 4.67 47.80
CA ALA A 18 -26.98 5.16 48.27
C ALA A 18 -27.67 4.05 49.08
N VAL A 19 -27.82 4.26 50.39
CA VAL A 19 -28.46 3.31 51.31
C VAL A 19 -29.78 3.91 51.76
N THR A 20 -30.88 3.35 51.26
CA THR A 20 -32.23 3.74 51.69
C THR A 20 -32.61 2.93 52.91
N VAL A 21 -32.93 3.61 54.01
CA VAL A 21 -33.36 3.00 55.26
C VAL A 21 -34.78 3.39 55.63
N THR A 22 -35.43 2.48 56.35
CA THR A 22 -36.73 2.70 56.98
C THR A 22 -36.69 2.29 58.44
N ARG A 23 -37.60 2.86 59.22
CA ARG A 23 -37.81 2.49 60.62
C ARG A 23 -39.31 2.52 60.91
N VAL A 24 -39.86 1.36 61.24
CA VAL A 24 -41.27 1.22 61.63
C VAL A 24 -41.52 2.01 62.92
N PRO A 25 -42.70 2.67 63.08
CA PRO A 25 -43.03 3.39 64.30
C PRO A 25 -42.83 2.53 65.56
N ARG A 26 -42.27 3.12 66.62
CA ARG A 26 -41.94 2.47 67.91
C ARG A 26 -40.82 1.41 67.87
N SER A 27 -40.29 1.05 66.70
CA SER A 27 -39.08 0.21 66.60
C SER A 27 -37.85 0.96 67.10
N ARG A 28 -36.91 0.23 67.73
CA ARG A 28 -35.55 0.72 68.03
C ARG A 28 -34.53 0.32 66.97
N HIS A 29 -34.94 -0.48 65.98
CA HIS A 29 -34.09 -0.96 64.90
C HIS A 29 -34.45 -0.28 63.58
N VAL A 30 -33.41 0.14 62.87
CA VAL A 30 -33.48 0.62 61.48
C VAL A 30 -33.26 -0.57 60.56
N THR A 31 -34.07 -0.68 59.50
CA THR A 31 -33.89 -1.70 58.46
C THR A 31 -33.48 -1.03 57.15
N ILE A 32 -32.69 -1.74 56.37
CA ILE A 32 -32.27 -1.31 55.03
C ILE A 32 -33.36 -1.75 54.04
N CYS A 33 -33.80 -0.83 53.19
CA CYS A 33 -34.72 -1.14 52.09
C CYS A 33 -33.95 -1.59 50.85
N GLU A 34 -32.91 -0.84 50.48
CA GLU A 34 -32.08 -1.07 49.29
C GLU A 34 -30.70 -0.42 49.45
N THR A 35 -29.74 -0.94 48.70
CA THR A 35 -28.41 -0.35 48.53
C THR A 35 -28.07 -0.32 47.05
N VAL A 36 -27.81 0.88 46.52
CA VAL A 36 -27.46 1.08 45.11
C VAL A 36 -26.14 1.82 45.02
N LEU A 37 -25.28 1.40 44.10
CA LEU A 37 -24.04 2.11 43.78
C LEU A 37 -24.33 3.11 42.66
N LEU A 38 -24.16 4.40 42.94
CA LEU A 38 -24.46 5.48 42.00
C LEU A 38 -23.22 6.33 41.72
N PRO A 39 -23.09 6.87 40.50
CA PRO A 39 -21.97 7.75 40.18
C PRO A 39 -22.09 9.05 40.98
N GLY A 40 -20.99 9.46 41.61
CA GLY A 40 -20.84 10.81 42.16
C GLY A 40 -20.39 11.81 41.09
N PRO A 41 -20.17 13.08 41.47
CA PRO A 41 -19.79 14.14 40.52
C PRO A 41 -18.42 13.88 39.88
N ASP A 42 -17.54 13.18 40.61
CA ASP A 42 -16.19 12.85 40.20
C ASP A 42 -16.07 11.41 39.66
N ALA A 43 -17.20 10.73 39.43
CA ALA A 43 -17.22 9.39 38.90
C ALA A 43 -16.83 9.37 37.42
N LEU A 44 -15.91 8.49 37.05
CA LEU A 44 -15.66 8.17 35.66
C LEU A 44 -16.85 7.37 35.12
N LEU A 45 -17.56 7.93 34.13
CA LEU A 45 -18.67 7.28 33.45
C LEU A 45 -18.22 6.67 32.13
N ALA A 46 -18.92 5.62 31.71
CA ALA A 46 -18.78 5.12 30.35
C ALA A 46 -19.20 6.21 29.34
N PRO A 47 -18.63 6.22 28.14
CA PRO A 47 -19.13 7.06 27.04
C PRO A 47 -20.62 6.81 26.80
N GLY A 48 -21.29 7.77 26.17
CA GLY A 48 -22.64 7.57 25.67
C GLY A 48 -22.71 6.34 24.75
N TRP A 49 -23.83 5.63 24.79
CA TRP A 49 -24.06 4.52 23.86
C TRP A 49 -24.12 5.06 22.43
N VAL A 50 -23.43 4.36 21.52
CA VAL A 50 -23.38 4.67 20.08
C VAL A 50 -23.89 3.44 19.31
N PRO A 51 -24.76 3.61 18.30
CA PRO A 51 -25.19 2.54 17.41
C PRO A 51 -24.03 1.72 16.85
N TRP A 52 -24.22 0.40 16.69
CA TRP A 52 -23.14 -0.49 16.29
C TRP A 52 -22.51 -0.13 14.94
N ASN A 53 -23.33 0.32 13.98
CA ASN A 53 -22.93 0.72 12.64
C ASN A 53 -22.07 1.98 12.64
N GLU A 54 -22.27 2.88 13.61
CA GLU A 54 -21.46 4.08 13.82
C GLU A 54 -20.13 3.78 14.53
N ARG A 55 -19.94 2.55 15.04
CA ARG A 55 -18.69 2.12 15.68
C ARG A 55 -17.74 1.39 14.73
N LEU A 56 -18.20 1.03 13.53
CA LEU A 56 -17.42 0.25 12.58
C LEU A 56 -16.17 1.01 12.13
N GLN A 57 -15.04 0.33 12.17
CA GLN A 57 -13.76 0.75 11.64
C GLN A 57 -13.42 -0.04 10.36
N PRO A 58 -12.53 0.50 9.51
CA PRO A 58 -11.99 -0.25 8.39
C PRO A 58 -11.40 -1.59 8.86
N GLY A 59 -11.91 -2.70 8.30
CA GLY A 59 -11.46 -4.05 8.65
C GLY A 59 -12.32 -4.79 9.68
N ASP A 60 -13.34 -4.14 10.27
CA ASP A 60 -14.21 -4.79 11.27
C ASP A 60 -15.17 -5.84 10.68
N LEU A 61 -15.40 -5.81 9.37
CA LEU A 61 -16.28 -6.76 8.69
C LEU A 61 -15.55 -8.07 8.40
N GLY A 62 -16.09 -9.17 8.90
CA GLY A 62 -15.62 -10.53 8.69
C GLY A 62 -16.47 -11.34 7.71
N VAL A 63 -16.19 -12.64 7.66
CA VAL A 63 -16.90 -13.58 6.77
C VAL A 63 -18.35 -13.72 7.21
N GLY A 64 -19.28 -13.35 6.33
CA GLY A 64 -20.72 -13.45 6.56
C GLY A 64 -21.36 -12.19 7.15
N ASP A 65 -20.58 -11.16 7.49
CA ASP A 65 -21.12 -9.88 7.95
C ASP A 65 -21.74 -9.11 6.79
N LEU A 66 -22.92 -8.52 7.04
CA LEU A 66 -23.61 -7.66 6.08
C LEU A 66 -23.73 -6.26 6.65
N MET A 67 -23.05 -5.31 6.02
CA MET A 67 -23.21 -3.88 6.32
C MET A 67 -24.35 -3.32 5.49
N SER A 68 -25.39 -2.81 6.16
CA SER A 68 -26.48 -2.11 5.48
C SER A 68 -25.99 -0.74 4.99
N THR A 69 -26.15 -0.47 3.70
CA THR A 69 -25.91 0.85 3.12
C THR A 69 -27.05 1.80 3.44
N ALA A 70 -26.74 3.04 3.85
CA ALA A 70 -27.75 4.06 4.04
C ALA A 70 -28.46 4.38 2.70
N PRO A 71 -29.77 4.71 2.72
CA PRO A 71 -30.48 5.12 1.51
C PRO A 71 -29.85 6.36 0.84
N ASP A 72 -29.27 7.25 1.64
CA ASP A 72 -28.70 8.56 1.36
C ASP A 72 -27.16 8.61 1.56
N ASP A 73 -26.47 7.51 1.26
CA ASP A 73 -25.00 7.47 1.30
C ASP A 73 -24.38 8.32 0.16
N ASP A 74 -23.81 9.47 0.51
CA ASP A 74 -23.20 10.43 -0.43
C ASP A 74 -22.07 9.83 -1.29
N ARG A 75 -21.50 8.69 -0.87
CA ARG A 75 -20.44 7.99 -1.64
C ARG A 75 -21.01 7.20 -2.82
N LEU A 76 -22.34 7.16 -2.98
CA LEU A 76 -23.04 6.41 -4.01
C LEU A 76 -23.97 7.31 -4.83
N ALA A 77 -23.86 7.21 -6.15
CA ALA A 77 -24.81 7.77 -7.10
C ALA A 77 -25.75 6.67 -7.63
N GLN A 78 -26.96 7.02 -8.01
CA GLN A 78 -27.90 6.09 -8.65
C GLN A 78 -27.45 5.81 -10.08
N GLY A 79 -27.23 4.54 -10.44
CA GLY A 79 -26.69 4.16 -11.74
C GLY A 79 -27.70 4.21 -12.91
N TYR A 80 -28.97 4.52 -12.64
CA TYR A 80 -30.02 4.65 -13.66
C TYR A 80 -30.49 6.10 -13.87
N VAL A 81 -29.91 7.04 -13.12
CA VAL A 81 -30.21 8.47 -13.27
C VAL A 81 -29.10 9.11 -14.07
N LEU A 82 -29.45 10.00 -15.01
CA LEU A 82 -28.49 10.82 -15.73
C LEU A 82 -27.67 11.65 -14.72
N SER A 83 -26.37 11.40 -14.70
CA SER A 83 -25.37 12.14 -13.94
C SER A 83 -24.73 13.20 -14.84
N ASP A 84 -24.41 14.34 -14.23
CA ASP A 84 -23.58 15.38 -14.84
C ASP A 84 -22.08 15.03 -14.81
N ASP A 85 -21.70 13.95 -14.11
CA ASP A 85 -20.35 13.43 -14.04
C ASP A 85 -20.13 12.34 -15.11
N ALA A 86 -19.31 12.65 -16.11
CA ALA A 86 -18.98 11.74 -17.19
C ALA A 86 -18.38 10.39 -16.70
N ALA A 87 -17.66 10.40 -15.57
CA ALA A 87 -17.08 9.18 -15.01
C ALA A 87 -18.12 8.30 -14.29
N VAL A 88 -19.23 8.88 -13.84
CA VAL A 88 -20.41 8.13 -13.37
C VAL A 88 -21.16 7.56 -14.58
N GLU A 89 -21.39 8.39 -15.61
CA GLU A 89 -22.08 7.98 -16.84
C GLU A 89 -21.38 6.80 -17.52
N GLU A 90 -20.05 6.83 -17.65
CA GLU A 90 -19.24 5.78 -18.28
C GLU A 90 -19.51 4.38 -17.71
N VAL A 91 -19.64 4.27 -16.38
CA VAL A 91 -19.80 2.99 -15.67
C VAL A 91 -21.25 2.65 -15.33
N SER A 92 -22.18 3.59 -15.54
CA SER A 92 -23.60 3.41 -15.24
C SER A 92 -24.29 2.42 -16.20
N TRP A 93 -23.88 2.42 -17.47
CA TRP A 93 -24.51 1.67 -18.56
C TRP A 93 -23.61 0.60 -19.20
N GLU A 94 -22.77 -0.09 -18.42
CA GLU A 94 -22.02 -1.24 -18.95
C GLU A 94 -22.97 -2.40 -19.35
N LEU A 95 -23.05 -2.62 -20.67
CA LEU A 95 -23.64 -3.74 -21.42
C LEU A 95 -24.45 -4.76 -20.60
N GLY A 96 -25.66 -4.36 -20.19
CA GLY A 96 -26.79 -5.28 -19.99
C GLY A 96 -27.19 -5.68 -18.57
N LEU A 97 -26.50 -5.24 -17.51
CA LEU A 97 -26.80 -5.59 -16.11
C LEU A 97 -26.57 -4.44 -15.11
N GLY A 98 -26.78 -3.19 -15.54
CA GLY A 98 -26.37 -1.95 -14.87
C GLY A 98 -26.52 -1.97 -13.33
N ARG A 99 -25.48 -1.47 -12.65
CA ARG A 99 -25.46 -1.38 -11.18
C ARG A 99 -26.54 -0.39 -10.72
N SER A 100 -27.36 -0.77 -9.74
CA SER A 100 -28.37 0.12 -9.17
C SER A 100 -27.75 1.39 -8.58
N ARG A 101 -26.54 1.26 -8.02
CA ARG A 101 -25.72 2.36 -7.52
C ARG A 101 -24.27 2.19 -7.99
N VAL A 102 -23.62 3.29 -8.30
CA VAL A 102 -22.20 3.38 -8.64
C VAL A 102 -21.51 4.36 -7.69
N MET A 103 -20.20 4.30 -7.56
CA MET A 103 -19.48 5.24 -6.68
C MET A 103 -19.69 6.66 -7.20
N SER A 104 -20.09 7.58 -6.32
CA SER A 104 -20.26 9.00 -6.66
C SER A 104 -18.90 9.68 -6.87
N ARG A 105 -18.92 10.95 -7.28
CA ARG A 105 -17.72 11.77 -7.37
C ARG A 105 -17.04 11.91 -6.01
N GLU A 106 -17.83 12.19 -4.98
CA GLU A 106 -17.41 12.35 -3.58
C GLU A 106 -16.75 11.07 -3.09
N GLY A 107 -17.39 9.92 -3.31
CA GLY A 107 -16.84 8.62 -2.94
C GLY A 107 -15.51 8.30 -3.64
N ARG A 108 -15.35 8.70 -4.91
CA ARG A 108 -14.08 8.57 -5.63
C ARG A 108 -13.00 9.49 -5.09
N ILE A 109 -13.33 10.74 -4.74
CA ILE A 109 -12.38 11.70 -4.16
C ILE A 109 -11.90 11.23 -2.79
N GLU A 110 -12.82 10.81 -1.91
CA GLU A 110 -12.46 10.25 -0.60
C GLU A 110 -11.59 9.00 -0.73
N THR A 111 -11.92 8.12 -1.68
CA THR A 111 -11.12 6.92 -1.97
C THR A 111 -9.72 7.30 -2.46
N ALA A 112 -9.63 8.23 -3.41
CA ALA A 112 -8.35 8.70 -3.94
C ALA A 112 -7.47 9.29 -2.83
N GLN A 113 -8.03 10.15 -1.98
CA GLN A 113 -7.30 10.74 -0.86
C GLN A 113 -6.78 9.66 0.10
N ARG A 114 -7.66 8.76 0.56
CA ARG A 114 -7.29 7.68 1.48
C ARG A 114 -6.22 6.75 0.91
N TRP A 115 -6.27 6.44 -0.39
CA TRP A 115 -5.27 5.59 -1.04
C TRP A 115 -3.94 6.31 -1.22
N TYR A 116 -3.97 7.58 -1.60
CA TYR A 116 -2.76 8.38 -1.82
C TYR A 116 -2.03 8.70 -0.52
N ASP A 117 -2.76 8.93 0.57
CA ASP A 117 -2.18 9.18 1.90
C ASP A 117 -1.82 7.87 2.65
N GLY A 118 -2.20 6.71 2.09
CA GLY A 118 -2.05 5.41 2.72
C GLY A 118 -0.72 4.73 2.39
N ASP A 119 -0.61 3.46 2.82
CA ASP A 119 0.60 2.63 2.63
C ASP A 119 0.95 2.35 1.16
N ALA A 120 0.00 2.57 0.25
CA ALA A 120 0.14 2.40 -1.19
C ALA A 120 0.34 3.74 -1.94
N GLY A 121 0.58 4.81 -1.19
CA GLY A 121 0.87 6.16 -1.70
C GLY A 121 2.36 6.44 -1.89
N PRO A 122 2.72 7.61 -2.44
CA PRO A 122 4.11 7.97 -2.70
C PRO A 122 4.93 8.22 -1.43
N GLU A 123 4.28 8.64 -0.35
CA GLU A 123 4.92 8.97 0.94
C GLU A 123 5.07 7.76 1.86
N ALA A 124 4.55 6.59 1.47
CA ALA A 124 4.67 5.38 2.26
C ALA A 124 6.16 5.05 2.52
N PRO A 125 6.52 4.49 3.69
CA PRO A 125 7.91 4.16 4.03
C PRO A 125 8.61 3.29 2.95
N ILE A 126 7.89 2.35 2.34
CA ILE A 126 8.43 1.52 1.25
C ILE A 126 8.69 2.33 -0.02
N SER A 127 7.81 3.28 -0.35
CA SER A 127 7.92 4.14 -1.52
C SER A 127 9.06 5.16 -1.41
N THR A 128 9.24 5.72 -0.22
CA THR A 128 10.35 6.64 0.06
C THR A 128 11.71 5.93 0.08
N ALA A 129 11.75 4.65 0.46
CA ALA A 129 12.95 3.81 0.41
C ALA A 129 13.29 3.31 -1.01
N ALA A 130 12.29 3.22 -1.90
CA ALA A 130 12.50 2.81 -3.29
C ALA A 130 13.23 3.90 -4.11
N PRO A 131 14.08 3.52 -5.10
CA PRO A 131 14.75 4.46 -5.99
C PRO A 131 13.78 5.47 -6.61
N ARG A 132 14.15 6.76 -6.68
CA ARG A 132 13.25 7.84 -7.11
C ARG A 132 12.64 7.65 -8.51
N ASN A 133 13.34 6.96 -9.40
CA ASN A 133 12.88 6.64 -10.75
C ASN A 133 12.09 5.31 -10.85
N ALA A 134 12.06 4.50 -9.78
CA ALA A 134 11.33 3.25 -9.72
C ALA A 134 9.91 3.50 -9.19
N ARG A 135 9.04 4.04 -10.07
CA ARG A 135 7.66 4.41 -9.75
C ARG A 135 6.66 3.55 -10.52
N CYS A 136 5.53 3.23 -9.89
CA CYS A 136 4.52 2.34 -10.46
C CYS A 136 4.07 2.77 -11.87
N GLY A 137 3.90 4.06 -12.14
CA GLY A 137 3.46 4.59 -13.42
C GLY A 137 4.42 4.33 -14.59
N THR A 138 5.69 3.99 -14.31
CA THR A 138 6.67 3.56 -15.31
C THR A 138 6.97 2.06 -15.23
N CYS A 139 6.38 1.34 -14.28
CA CYS A 139 6.62 -0.07 -14.05
C CYS A 139 5.82 -0.94 -15.02
N GLY A 140 6.45 -1.94 -15.63
CA GLY A 140 5.79 -2.90 -16.52
C GLY A 140 4.76 -3.80 -15.83
N PHE A 141 4.75 -3.85 -14.49
CA PHE A 141 3.76 -4.60 -13.70
C PHE A 141 2.56 -3.77 -13.26
N TYR A 142 2.46 -2.51 -13.69
CA TYR A 142 1.37 -1.62 -13.32
C TYR A 142 0.16 -1.81 -14.23
N LEU A 143 -0.96 -2.25 -13.65
CA LEU A 143 -2.22 -2.45 -14.35
C LEU A 143 -3.12 -1.24 -14.08
N PRO A 144 -3.31 -0.30 -15.04
CA PRO A 144 -4.10 0.90 -14.81
C PRO A 144 -5.56 0.55 -14.53
N LEU A 145 -6.19 1.27 -13.60
CA LEU A 145 -7.63 1.12 -13.34
C LEU A 145 -8.47 1.61 -14.53
N ALA A 146 -9.76 1.28 -14.55
CA ALA A 146 -10.73 1.87 -15.48
C ALA A 146 -11.28 3.21 -14.95
N GLY A 147 -11.90 3.98 -15.84
CA GLY A 147 -12.59 5.23 -15.50
C GLY A 147 -11.67 6.35 -14.98
N SER A 148 -12.22 7.27 -14.19
CA SER A 148 -11.53 8.50 -13.80
C SER A 148 -10.32 8.31 -12.89
N LEU A 149 -10.22 7.20 -12.14
CA LEU A 149 -9.10 6.95 -11.25
C LEU A 149 -7.83 6.46 -11.98
N ARG A 150 -7.97 6.05 -13.26
CA ARG A 150 -6.88 5.48 -14.07
C ARG A 150 -5.64 6.36 -14.19
N THR A 151 -5.81 7.67 -14.07
CA THR A 151 -4.72 8.64 -14.23
C THR A 151 -3.75 8.61 -13.06
N MET A 152 -4.22 8.24 -11.87
CA MET A 152 -3.42 8.26 -10.64
C MET A 152 -3.25 6.89 -10.00
N PHE A 153 -4.12 5.92 -10.30
CA PHE A 153 -4.14 4.63 -9.61
C PHE A 153 -4.22 3.44 -10.57
N GLY A 154 -3.56 2.37 -10.15
CA GLY A 154 -3.50 1.08 -10.81
C GLY A 154 -3.39 -0.04 -9.77
N VAL A 155 -3.27 -1.27 -10.23
CA VAL A 155 -3.02 -2.45 -9.39
C VAL A 155 -1.61 -2.96 -9.68
N CYS A 156 -0.85 -3.29 -8.64
CA CYS A 156 0.43 -3.98 -8.82
C CYS A 156 0.16 -5.45 -9.18
N GLY A 157 0.73 -5.91 -10.29
CA GLY A 157 0.66 -7.31 -10.73
C GLY A 157 1.96 -8.10 -10.54
N ASN A 158 2.90 -7.59 -9.75
CA ASN A 158 4.15 -8.29 -9.48
C ASN A 158 4.02 -9.14 -8.23
N LEU A 159 3.97 -10.47 -8.37
CA LEU A 159 3.91 -11.45 -7.28
C LEU A 159 5.01 -11.27 -6.20
N PHE A 160 6.16 -10.72 -6.59
CA PHE A 160 7.27 -10.49 -5.65
C PHE A 160 7.19 -9.15 -4.92
N ALA A 161 6.32 -8.24 -5.36
CA ALA A 161 6.07 -7.00 -4.65
C ALA A 161 5.18 -7.26 -3.42
N PRO A 162 5.41 -6.57 -2.29
CA PRO A 162 4.52 -6.65 -1.13
C PRO A 162 3.11 -6.11 -1.43
N ASP A 163 2.97 -5.31 -2.48
CA ASP A 163 1.73 -4.68 -2.92
C ASP A 163 1.00 -5.47 -4.03
N ASP A 164 1.41 -6.71 -4.32
CA ASP A 164 0.73 -7.56 -5.31
C ASP A 164 -0.79 -7.62 -5.05
N ALA A 165 -1.57 -7.50 -6.12
CA ALA A 165 -3.03 -7.42 -6.10
C ALA A 165 -3.63 -6.28 -5.25
N ARG A 166 -2.85 -5.22 -4.94
CA ARG A 166 -3.32 -4.03 -4.24
C ARG A 166 -3.34 -2.81 -5.17
N ALA A 167 -4.27 -1.90 -4.89
CA ALA A 167 -4.30 -0.61 -5.56
C ALA A 167 -3.14 0.27 -5.07
N VAL A 168 -2.40 0.87 -5.99
CA VAL A 168 -1.21 1.71 -5.74
C VAL A 168 -1.29 3.01 -6.54
N SER A 169 -0.75 4.10 -6.00
CA SER A 169 -0.62 5.34 -6.76
C SER A 169 0.44 5.20 -7.86
N ALA A 170 0.32 5.97 -8.94
CA ALA A 170 1.28 5.94 -10.06
C ALA A 170 2.69 6.36 -9.63
N ASP A 171 2.82 7.13 -8.56
CA ASP A 171 4.08 7.58 -7.98
C ASP A 171 4.50 6.79 -6.73
N HIS A 172 3.84 5.67 -6.44
CA HIS A 172 4.26 4.70 -5.44
C HIS A 172 5.49 3.90 -5.91
N GLY A 173 6.32 3.44 -4.98
CA GLY A 173 7.43 2.53 -5.23
C GLY A 173 7.43 1.34 -4.27
N CYS A 174 7.44 0.11 -4.77
CA CYS A 174 7.44 -1.11 -3.94
C CYS A 174 8.81 -1.80 -3.83
N GLY A 175 9.83 -1.27 -4.51
CA GLY A 175 11.17 -1.87 -4.59
C GLY A 175 11.32 -3.03 -5.59
N ALA A 176 10.21 -3.64 -6.04
CA ALA A 176 10.17 -4.70 -7.05
C ALA A 176 9.78 -4.15 -8.45
N HIS A 177 10.43 -3.06 -8.88
CA HIS A 177 10.17 -2.42 -10.16
C HIS A 177 10.66 -3.29 -11.33
N SER A 178 9.97 -3.27 -12.48
CA SER A 178 10.32 -4.09 -13.65
C SER A 178 11.72 -3.80 -14.21
N GLU A 179 12.26 -2.61 -13.92
CA GLU A 179 13.59 -2.18 -14.35
C GLU A 179 14.62 -2.18 -13.22
N ALA A 180 14.29 -2.74 -12.04
CA ALA A 180 15.26 -2.96 -10.97
C ALA A 180 16.17 -4.16 -11.32
N LEU A 181 16.98 -3.97 -12.35
CA LEU A 181 17.94 -4.96 -12.80
C LEU A 181 19.10 -5.03 -11.79
N MET A 182 19.44 -6.24 -11.34
CA MET A 182 20.71 -6.44 -10.65
C MET A 182 21.81 -5.98 -11.60
N GLY A 183 22.63 -5.03 -11.16
CA GLY A 183 23.79 -4.63 -11.95
C GLY A 183 24.60 -5.88 -12.28
N THR A 184 24.78 -6.16 -13.57
CA THR A 184 25.85 -7.03 -14.01
C THR A 184 27.12 -6.30 -13.64
N ALA A 185 27.64 -6.55 -12.44
CA ALA A 185 29.06 -6.37 -12.21
C ALA A 185 29.71 -7.36 -13.17
N GLU A 186 30.06 -6.90 -14.36
CA GLU A 186 31.03 -7.62 -15.17
C GLU A 186 32.23 -7.80 -14.25
N PRO A 187 32.59 -9.05 -13.90
CA PRO A 187 33.79 -9.26 -13.13
C PRO A 187 34.91 -8.55 -13.91
N PRO A 188 35.79 -7.78 -13.25
CA PRO A 188 36.93 -7.22 -13.94
C PRO A 188 37.62 -8.39 -14.63
N VAL A 189 37.59 -8.39 -15.97
CA VAL A 189 38.35 -9.36 -16.74
C VAL A 189 39.79 -9.06 -16.35
N GLU A 190 40.44 -9.99 -15.64
CA GLU A 190 41.88 -9.94 -15.51
C GLU A 190 42.42 -10.02 -16.94
N GLU A 191 42.82 -8.87 -17.48
CA GLU A 191 43.63 -8.81 -18.69
C GLU A 191 44.94 -9.52 -18.35
N LEU A 192 44.96 -10.83 -18.57
CA LEU A 192 46.20 -11.58 -18.58
C LEU A 192 47.09 -10.90 -19.62
N PRO A 193 48.36 -10.57 -19.28
CA PRO A 193 49.27 -10.01 -20.26
C PRO A 193 49.30 -10.94 -21.46
N THR A 194 49.07 -10.39 -22.66
CA THR A 194 49.23 -11.15 -23.90
C THR A 194 50.66 -11.65 -23.96
N ILE A 195 50.87 -12.94 -23.71
CA ILE A 195 52.18 -13.58 -23.83
C ILE A 195 52.38 -13.82 -25.32
N TYR A 196 53.17 -12.96 -25.96
CA TYR A 196 53.72 -13.24 -27.28
C TYR A 196 54.88 -14.23 -27.08
N ASP A 197 54.74 -15.45 -27.60
CA ASP A 197 55.87 -16.37 -27.76
C ASP A 197 56.60 -15.99 -29.05
N ASP A 198 57.65 -15.17 -28.91
CA ASP A 198 58.50 -14.75 -30.02
C ASP A 198 59.58 -15.80 -30.37
N SER A 199 59.58 -16.94 -29.67
CA SER A 199 60.54 -18.03 -29.86
C SER A 199 60.00 -19.17 -30.72
N GLU A 200 58.69 -19.25 -30.91
CA GLU A 200 58.06 -20.21 -31.84
C GLU A 200 58.13 -19.70 -33.29
N VAL A 201 59.04 -20.28 -34.07
CA VAL A 201 59.14 -20.03 -35.51
C VAL A 201 58.43 -21.15 -36.26
N GLU A 202 57.24 -20.89 -36.79
CA GLU A 202 56.59 -21.80 -37.73
C GLU A 202 57.30 -21.71 -39.08
N ALA A 203 58.03 -22.78 -39.44
CA ALA A 203 58.72 -22.85 -40.72
C ALA A 203 57.71 -23.10 -41.86
N VAL A 204 57.26 -22.02 -42.51
CA VAL A 204 56.39 -22.10 -43.69
C VAL A 204 57.25 -22.40 -44.92
N ALA A 205 57.05 -23.57 -45.53
CA ALA A 205 57.68 -23.92 -46.79
C ALA A 205 57.05 -23.12 -47.95
N VAL A 206 57.74 -22.08 -48.40
CA VAL A 206 57.36 -21.34 -49.61
C VAL A 206 57.78 -22.13 -50.84
N SER A 207 56.82 -22.71 -51.56
CA SER A 207 57.05 -23.19 -52.92
C SER A 207 56.85 -22.04 -53.90
N ARG A 208 57.75 -21.89 -54.88
CA ARG A 208 57.61 -20.90 -55.96
C ARG A 208 56.37 -21.25 -56.79
N GLY A 209 55.26 -20.59 -56.48
CA GLY A 209 54.06 -20.60 -57.31
C GLY A 209 54.32 -19.89 -58.65
N HIS A 210 53.54 -20.26 -59.66
CA HIS A 210 53.61 -19.67 -60.99
C HIS A 210 53.36 -18.15 -60.89
N GLY A 211 54.38 -17.34 -61.17
CA GLY A 211 54.38 -15.88 -61.02
C GLY A 211 55.47 -15.30 -60.12
N SER A 212 56.36 -16.13 -59.56
CA SER A 212 57.52 -15.65 -58.78
C SER A 212 58.51 -14.90 -59.70
N VAL A 213 58.84 -13.64 -59.40
CA VAL A 213 59.87 -12.86 -60.12
C VAL A 213 61.25 -13.19 -59.58
N GLU A 214 62.23 -13.39 -60.47
CA GLU A 214 63.63 -13.59 -60.08
C GLU A 214 64.27 -12.23 -59.78
N ASN A 215 64.89 -12.11 -58.61
CA ASN A 215 65.53 -10.88 -58.15
C ASN A 215 67.02 -10.95 -58.56
N GLU A 216 67.40 -10.25 -59.64
CA GLU A 216 68.79 -10.10 -60.11
C GLU A 216 69.40 -8.74 -59.72
N GLU A 217 69.06 -8.19 -58.54
CA GLU A 217 69.74 -7.00 -58.03
C GLU A 217 70.66 -7.36 -56.85
N PRO A 218 71.96 -7.02 -56.90
CA PRO A 218 72.88 -7.25 -55.80
C PRO A 218 72.56 -6.33 -54.62
N ALA A 219 72.64 -6.87 -53.41
CA ALA A 219 72.35 -6.15 -52.16
C ALA A 219 73.28 -4.93 -52.00
N GLU A 220 72.68 -3.75 -51.77
CA GLU A 220 73.40 -2.54 -51.41
C GLU A 220 73.97 -2.63 -49.99
N ASP A 221 75.23 -2.21 -49.83
CA ASP A 221 75.95 -2.14 -48.57
C ASP A 221 75.48 -0.91 -47.77
N TYR A 222 74.52 -1.10 -46.87
CA TYR A 222 74.12 -0.07 -45.92
C TYR A 222 75.15 0.02 -44.79
N GLY A 223 76.22 0.77 -45.06
CA GLY A 223 77.20 1.17 -44.06
C GLY A 223 76.57 2.07 -42.99
N HIS A 224 76.60 1.61 -41.74
CA HIS A 224 76.44 2.46 -40.56
C HIS A 224 77.81 2.60 -39.88
N SER A 225 78.34 3.83 -39.87
CA SER A 225 79.35 4.30 -38.90
C SER A 225 78.65 5.03 -37.76
#